data_AF-A0A3D5X746-F1
#
_entry.id   AF-A0A3D5X746-F1
#
_cell.length_a   1.000
_cell.length_b   1.000
_cell.length_c   1.000
_cell.angle_alpha   90.00
_cell.angle_beta   90.00
_cell.angle_gamma   90.00
#
_symmetry.space_group_name_H-M   'P 1'
#
loop_
_entity.id
_entity.type
_entity.pdbx_description
1 polymer ?
#
loop_
_entity_poly.entity_id
_entity_poly.type
_entity_poly.pdbx_seq_one_letter_code
_entity_poly.pdbx_strand_id
1 'polypeptide(L)'
;GWDFDRSEREVRQQIQHLRAGARDYIVFADANRLYILDRKGDTRIKISDFFTKADNAAIVLDRASSSSARFVTTDSLGVVKYIYLDGKVESKAIQRVSSNHVFDCQDVNGDGNNDFIFLDGNKLSVYNQKGKELFSQKFKETMLPTVIYFHFSARDRKLGVVSAESSQIYLINGDGSLYKGFPLNGVTPFSIGRFAGSKSTFNLIAGSSTGYVLNYAVQ
;
A
#
# COMPACT_ATOMS: atom_id res chain seq x y z
N GLY A 1 0.40 -9.82 29.95
CA GLY A 1 0.34 -8.36 29.73
C GLY A 1 1.11 -8.02 28.47
N TRP A 2 1.11 -6.75 28.11
CA TRP A 2 2.01 -6.17 27.11
C TRP A 2 3.24 -5.59 27.83
N ASP A 3 4.44 -5.91 27.36
CA ASP A 3 5.73 -5.67 28.04
C ASP A 3 6.73 -4.87 27.19
N PHE A 4 6.30 -4.34 26.03
CA PHE A 4 7.15 -3.44 25.27
C PHE A 4 7.25 -2.08 25.97
N ASP A 5 8.46 -1.70 26.39
CA ASP A 5 8.74 -0.44 27.10
C ASP A 5 8.53 0.78 26.19
N ARG A 6 9.40 0.97 25.19
CA ARG A 6 9.35 2.13 24.28
C ARG A 6 10.10 1.90 22.97
N SER A 7 9.71 2.64 21.94
CA SER A 7 10.53 2.87 20.75
C SER A 7 11.66 3.87 21.05
N GLU A 8 12.68 3.93 20.18
CA GLU A 8 13.77 4.88 20.34
C GLU A 8 13.35 6.29 19.94
N ARG A 9 12.49 6.39 18.93
CA ARG A 9 11.92 7.64 18.43
C ARG A 9 10.40 7.56 18.35
N GLU A 10 9.79 8.70 18.04
CA GLU A 10 8.34 8.82 17.86
C GLU A 10 7.86 7.90 16.72
N VAL A 11 6.79 7.14 16.99
CA VAL A 11 6.09 6.33 15.99
C VAL A 11 4.99 7.19 15.38
N ARG A 12 5.19 7.59 14.12
CA ARG A 12 4.25 8.45 13.37
C ARG A 12 3.31 7.67 12.45
N GLN A 13 3.54 6.37 12.34
CA GLN A 13 2.85 5.48 11.42
C GLN A 13 1.94 4.53 12.19
N GLN A 14 0.89 4.05 11.53
CA GLN A 14 -0.03 3.10 12.13
C GLN A 14 0.70 1.78 12.49
N ILE A 15 0.49 1.33 13.72
CA ILE A 15 0.95 0.01 14.17
C ILE A 15 0.09 -1.07 13.50
N GLN A 16 0.73 -2.09 12.93
CA GLN A 16 0.06 -3.15 12.17
C GLN A 16 0.10 -4.47 12.91
N HIS A 17 -1.00 -5.22 12.85
CA HIS A 17 -1.05 -6.64 13.23
C HIS A 17 -1.07 -7.49 11.97
N LEU A 18 -0.07 -8.36 11.84
CA LEU A 18 0.11 -9.26 10.71
C LEU A 18 0.25 -10.70 11.21
N ARG A 19 -0.23 -11.68 10.44
CA ARG A 19 -0.17 -13.09 10.82
C ARG A 19 0.52 -13.95 9.75
N ALA A 20 1.58 -14.66 10.10
CA ALA A 20 2.22 -15.65 9.22
C ALA A 20 2.10 -17.05 9.85
N GLY A 21 1.29 -17.92 9.24
CA GLY A 21 0.95 -19.23 9.81
C GLY A 21 0.25 -19.09 11.18
N ALA A 22 0.82 -19.74 12.20
CA ALA A 22 0.32 -19.67 13.58
C ALA A 22 0.92 -18.51 14.40
N ARG A 23 1.75 -17.65 13.78
CA ARG A 23 2.45 -16.57 14.48
C ARG A 23 1.84 -15.21 14.17
N ASP A 24 1.62 -14.44 15.21
CA ASP A 24 1.22 -13.04 15.16
C ASP A 24 2.45 -12.13 15.25
N TYR A 25 2.40 -11.02 14.54
CA TYR A 25 3.43 -9.99 14.50
C TYR A 25 2.77 -8.63 14.70
N ILE A 26 3.30 -7.85 15.64
CA ILE A 26 3.00 -6.42 15.78
C ILE A 26 4.16 -5.66 15.16
N VAL A 27 3.88 -4.95 14.07
CA VAL A 27 4.91 -4.35 13.21
C VAL A 27 4.68 -2.85 13.09
N PHE A 28 5.74 -2.08 13.33
CA PHE A 28 5.72 -0.63 13.22
C PHE A 28 7.15 -0.10 13.06
N ALA A 29 7.29 1.14 12.61
CA ALA A 29 8.59 1.81 12.53
C ALA A 29 8.55 3.14 13.28
N ASP A 30 9.68 3.50 13.89
CA ASP A 30 9.97 4.89 14.22
C ASP A 30 10.81 5.52 13.10
N ALA A 31 11.36 6.72 13.34
CA ALA A 31 12.19 7.44 12.35
C ALA A 31 13.41 6.64 11.82
N ASN A 32 13.94 5.69 12.60
CA ASN A 32 15.21 5.02 12.30
C ASN A 32 15.13 3.48 12.34
N ARG A 33 14.09 2.91 12.96
CA ARG A 33 14.04 1.48 13.27
C ARG A 33 12.67 0.88 12.97
N LEU A 34 12.70 -0.32 12.40
CA LEU A 34 11.54 -1.20 12.29
C LEU A 34 11.51 -2.14 13.49
N TYR A 35 10.35 -2.25 14.11
CA TYR A 35 10.05 -3.12 15.24
C TYR A 35 9.12 -4.24 14.77
N ILE A 36 9.49 -5.49 15.07
CA ILE A 36 8.67 -6.67 14.79
C ILE A 36 8.56 -7.48 16.06
N LEU A 37 7.45 -7.27 16.76
CA LEU A 37 7.17 -7.82 18.08
C LEU A 37 6.15 -8.94 18.01
N ASP A 38 6.01 -9.66 19.11
CA ASP A 38 4.86 -10.53 19.33
C ASP A 38 3.72 -9.83 20.10
N ARG A 39 2.63 -10.56 20.39
CA ARG A 39 1.46 -10.00 21.09
C ARG A 39 1.70 -9.64 22.56
N LYS A 40 2.83 -10.04 23.13
CA LYS A 40 3.26 -9.64 24.49
C LYS A 40 4.20 -8.45 24.44
N GLY A 41 4.64 -8.00 23.27
CA GLY A 41 5.60 -6.90 23.14
C GLY A 41 7.06 -7.36 23.12
N ASP A 42 7.31 -8.66 23.17
CA ASP A 42 8.65 -9.22 23.05
C ASP A 42 9.16 -9.11 21.61
N THR A 43 10.45 -8.82 21.44
CA THR A 43 11.07 -8.79 20.11
C THR A 43 10.99 -10.17 19.48
N ARG A 44 10.22 -10.31 18.40
CA ARG A 44 10.06 -11.57 17.67
C ARG A 44 11.09 -11.72 16.56
N ILE A 45 11.41 -10.62 15.88
CA ILE A 45 12.44 -10.59 14.83
C ILE A 45 13.38 -9.43 15.13
N LYS A 46 14.66 -9.75 15.28
CA LYS A 46 15.75 -8.77 15.37
C LYS A 46 16.35 -8.58 13.98
N ILE A 47 16.14 -7.43 13.38
CA ILE A 47 16.68 -7.12 12.05
C ILE A 47 18.21 -6.94 12.09
N SER A 48 18.92 -7.43 11.07
CA SER A 48 20.38 -7.32 10.94
C SER A 48 20.84 -5.93 10.54
N ASP A 49 20.08 -5.28 9.65
CA ASP A 49 20.45 -4.00 9.03
C ASP A 49 19.35 -2.96 9.21
N PHE A 50 19.71 -1.83 9.81
CA PHE A 50 18.79 -0.72 10.03
C PHE A 50 18.65 0.16 8.77
N PHE A 51 17.45 0.67 8.55
CA PHE A 51 17.15 1.61 7.48
C PHE A 51 16.00 2.53 7.90
N THR A 52 16.00 3.75 7.37
CA THR A 52 14.89 4.69 7.54
C THR A 52 13.77 4.33 6.58
N LYS A 53 12.68 3.78 7.09
CA LYS A 53 11.48 3.47 6.31
C LYS A 53 10.84 4.76 5.79
N ALA A 54 10.35 4.77 4.54
CA ALA A 54 9.59 5.92 4.04
C ALA A 54 8.25 6.09 4.76
N ASP A 55 7.80 7.33 4.97
CA ASP A 55 6.62 7.62 5.79
C ASP A 55 5.32 7.04 5.22
N ASN A 56 5.13 7.16 3.91
CA ASN A 56 3.91 6.69 3.22
C ASN A 56 4.07 5.26 2.65
N ALA A 57 5.09 4.51 3.07
CA ALA A 57 5.26 3.12 2.66
C ALA A 57 4.45 2.17 3.56
N ALA A 58 3.66 1.28 2.95
CA ALA A 58 3.06 0.16 3.64
C ALA A 58 4.14 -0.85 4.09
N ILE A 59 3.80 -1.66 5.09
CA ILE A 59 4.59 -2.84 5.48
C ILE A 59 3.72 -4.05 5.18
N VAL A 60 4.01 -4.73 4.08
CA VAL A 60 3.19 -5.85 3.60
C VAL A 60 3.85 -7.16 3.99
N LEU A 61 3.05 -8.12 4.49
CA LEU A 61 3.48 -9.50 4.64
C LEU A 61 3.31 -10.25 3.31
N ASP A 62 4.41 -10.40 2.58
CA ASP A 62 4.48 -11.21 1.36
C ASP A 62 4.56 -12.70 1.75
N ARG A 63 3.60 -13.47 1.22
CA ARG A 63 3.47 -14.92 1.44
C ARG A 63 3.63 -15.71 0.14
N ALA A 64 4.34 -15.15 -0.86
CA ALA A 64 4.52 -15.78 -2.16
C ALA A 64 4.84 -17.28 -2.01
N SER A 65 4.06 -18.11 -2.70
CA SER A 65 4.00 -19.57 -2.53
C SER A 65 5.34 -20.30 -2.74
N SER A 66 6.28 -19.66 -3.43
CA SER A 66 7.60 -20.18 -3.77
C SER A 66 8.74 -19.67 -2.86
N SER A 67 8.46 -18.76 -1.91
CA SER A 67 9.48 -18.17 -1.02
C SER A 67 9.06 -18.19 0.44
N SER A 68 10.03 -18.11 1.34
CA SER A 68 9.75 -17.88 2.76
C SER A 68 8.98 -16.56 2.93
N ALA A 69 7.99 -16.58 3.83
CA ALA A 69 7.25 -15.36 4.15
C ALA A 69 8.22 -14.26 4.61
N ARG A 70 7.93 -13.02 4.24
CA ARG A 70 8.79 -11.86 4.53
C ARG A 70 7.96 -10.60 4.57
N PHE A 71 8.45 -9.59 5.28
CA PHE A 71 7.87 -8.25 5.21
C PHE A 71 8.49 -7.48 4.06
N VAL A 72 7.71 -6.64 3.39
CA VAL A 72 8.12 -5.83 2.25
C VAL A 72 7.72 -4.39 2.50
N THR A 73 8.66 -3.47 2.35
CA THR A 73 8.45 -2.02 2.45
C THR A 73 9.51 -1.30 1.64
N THR A 74 9.61 0.04 1.73
CA THR A 74 10.70 0.82 1.15
C THR A 74 11.41 1.67 2.20
N ASP A 75 12.68 1.97 1.94
CA ASP A 75 13.38 3.04 2.64
C ASP A 75 13.00 4.43 2.08
N SER A 76 13.47 5.49 2.72
CA SER A 76 13.22 6.88 2.35
C SER A 76 13.76 7.28 0.96
N LEU A 77 14.53 6.41 0.29
CA LEU A 77 15.02 6.62 -1.08
C LEU A 77 14.24 5.79 -2.12
N GLY A 78 13.26 5.00 -1.67
CA GLY A 78 12.45 4.13 -2.52
C GLY A 78 13.07 2.77 -2.82
N VAL A 79 14.15 2.39 -2.13
CA VAL A 79 14.74 1.06 -2.28
C VAL A 79 13.83 0.07 -1.55
N VAL A 80 13.36 -0.94 -2.25
CA VAL A 80 12.54 -2.00 -1.66
C VAL A 80 13.37 -2.79 -0.66
N LYS A 81 12.83 -2.99 0.54
CA LYS A 81 13.42 -3.77 1.62
C LYS A 81 12.59 -5.02 1.84
N TYR A 82 13.25 -6.17 1.74
CA TYR A 82 12.72 -7.45 2.16
C TYR A 82 13.27 -7.77 3.55
N ILE A 83 12.39 -7.96 4.53
CA ILE A 83 12.75 -8.36 5.89
C ILE A 83 12.26 -9.80 6.12
N TYR A 84 13.20 -10.74 6.16
CA TYR A 84 12.90 -12.15 6.33
C TYR A 84 12.62 -12.50 7.80
N LEU A 85 11.96 -13.64 8.04
CA LEU A 85 11.60 -14.06 9.40
C LEU A 85 12.80 -14.44 10.29
N ASP A 86 13.99 -14.58 9.71
CA ASP A 86 15.26 -14.78 10.42
C ASP A 86 15.97 -13.46 10.76
N GLY A 87 15.40 -12.32 10.36
CA GLY A 87 15.97 -10.99 10.60
C GLY A 87 16.90 -10.49 9.50
N LYS A 88 17.20 -11.30 8.47
CA LYS A 88 17.98 -10.85 7.31
C LYS A 88 17.20 -9.76 6.57
N VAL A 89 17.90 -8.70 6.16
CA VAL A 89 17.36 -7.65 5.30
C VAL A 89 18.03 -7.71 3.93
N GLU A 90 17.23 -7.73 2.87
CA GLU A 90 17.71 -7.59 1.49
C GLU A 90 17.16 -6.31 0.86
N SER A 91 17.97 -5.67 0.02
CA SER A 91 17.60 -4.44 -0.67
C SER A 91 17.48 -4.67 -2.17
N LYS A 92 16.48 -4.04 -2.78
CA LYS A 92 16.28 -4.06 -4.22
C LYS A 92 15.93 -2.66 -4.74
N ALA A 93 16.85 -2.09 -5.52
CA ALA A 93 16.57 -0.86 -6.25
C ALA A 93 15.69 -1.17 -7.47
N ILE A 94 14.59 -0.42 -7.61
CA ILE A 94 13.63 -0.55 -8.72
C ILE A 94 13.58 0.74 -9.51
N GLN A 95 13.34 1.84 -8.81
CA GLN A 95 13.36 3.19 -9.35
C GLN A 95 13.78 4.16 -8.24
N ARG A 96 14.16 5.38 -8.63
CA ARG A 96 14.38 6.48 -7.71
C ARG A 96 13.10 7.29 -7.57
N VAL A 97 12.70 7.55 -6.34
CA VAL A 97 11.52 8.34 -5.98
C VAL A 97 11.88 9.32 -4.86
N SER A 98 11.03 10.31 -4.61
CA SER A 98 11.18 11.24 -3.50
C SER A 98 10.97 10.54 -2.15
N SER A 99 11.38 11.17 -1.03
CA SER A 99 11.09 10.64 0.30
C SER A 99 9.60 10.65 0.69
N ASN A 100 8.77 11.38 -0.07
CA ASN A 100 7.32 11.45 0.16
C ASN A 100 6.53 10.41 -0.65
N HIS A 101 7.21 9.52 -1.38
CA HIS A 101 6.53 8.48 -2.17
C HIS A 101 5.67 7.56 -1.29
N VAL A 102 4.58 7.10 -1.88
CA VAL A 102 3.80 5.98 -1.37
C VAL A 102 4.39 4.69 -1.91
N PHE A 103 4.40 3.65 -1.08
CA PHE A 103 4.70 2.30 -1.50
C PHE A 103 3.64 1.32 -0.99
N ASP A 104 3.20 0.41 -1.84
CA ASP A 104 2.40 -0.76 -1.47
C ASP A 104 2.86 -1.98 -2.27
N CYS A 105 2.50 -3.18 -1.82
CA CYS A 105 2.90 -4.45 -2.43
C CYS A 105 1.69 -5.39 -2.53
N GLN A 106 1.04 -5.46 -3.69
CA GLN A 106 -0.23 -6.19 -3.87
C GLN A 106 -0.27 -6.86 -5.25
N ASP A 107 -1.01 -7.95 -5.40
CA ASP A 107 -1.24 -8.61 -6.69
C ASP A 107 -2.14 -7.73 -7.58
N VAL A 108 -1.53 -6.87 -8.41
CA VAL A 108 -2.24 -5.86 -9.22
C VAL A 108 -2.70 -6.46 -10.53
N ASN A 109 -1.87 -7.29 -11.17
CA ASN A 109 -2.21 -7.90 -12.45
C ASN A 109 -3.03 -9.20 -12.32
N GLY A 110 -3.23 -9.72 -11.10
CA GLY A 110 -4.00 -10.94 -10.84
C GLY A 110 -3.25 -12.23 -11.20
N ASP A 111 -1.91 -12.20 -11.28
CA ASP A 111 -1.08 -13.36 -11.59
C ASP A 111 -0.73 -14.22 -10.36
N GLY A 112 -1.15 -13.77 -9.17
CA GLY A 112 -0.94 -14.46 -7.90
C GLY A 112 0.37 -14.11 -7.21
N ASN A 113 1.20 -13.23 -7.78
CA ASN A 113 2.37 -12.65 -7.14
C ASN A 113 2.12 -11.17 -6.86
N ASN A 114 2.59 -10.67 -5.72
CA ASN A 114 2.44 -9.25 -5.42
C ASN A 114 3.34 -8.40 -6.32
N ASP A 115 2.85 -7.25 -6.75
CA ASP A 115 3.55 -6.22 -7.51
C ASP A 115 3.90 -5.04 -6.61
N PHE A 116 5.00 -4.36 -6.93
CA PHE A 116 5.38 -3.11 -6.29
C PHE A 116 4.60 -1.95 -6.89
N ILE A 117 3.92 -1.21 -6.02
CA ILE A 117 3.15 -0.03 -6.39
C ILE A 117 3.86 1.18 -5.79
N PHE A 118 4.18 2.14 -6.63
CA PHE A 118 4.75 3.41 -6.22
C PHE A 118 3.89 4.56 -6.72
N LEU A 119 3.58 5.50 -5.83
CA LEU A 119 3.00 6.79 -6.19
C LEU A 119 3.91 7.90 -5.69
N ASP A 120 4.49 8.66 -6.62
CA ASP A 120 5.39 9.77 -6.29
C ASP A 120 4.97 11.02 -7.07
N GLY A 121 4.52 12.04 -6.33
CA GLY A 121 3.94 13.26 -6.90
C GLY A 121 2.73 12.95 -7.79
N ASN A 122 2.89 13.12 -9.09
CA ASN A 122 1.85 12.89 -10.11
C ASN A 122 2.07 11.61 -10.93
N LYS A 123 2.92 10.67 -10.50
CA LYS A 123 3.19 9.44 -11.25
C LYS A 123 2.90 8.20 -10.40
N LEU A 124 1.98 7.36 -10.88
CA LEU A 124 1.79 5.99 -10.42
C LEU A 124 2.63 5.05 -11.30
N SER A 125 3.41 4.17 -10.70
CA SER A 125 4.19 3.16 -11.41
C SER A 125 4.03 1.81 -10.72
N VAL A 126 3.80 0.75 -11.50
CA VAL A 126 3.66 -0.62 -10.99
C VAL A 126 4.73 -1.52 -11.63
N TYR A 127 5.45 -2.27 -10.81
CA TYR A 127 6.51 -3.19 -11.22
C TYR A 127 6.24 -4.57 -10.65
N ASN A 128 6.55 -5.63 -11.40
CA ASN A 128 6.53 -6.97 -10.81
C ASN A 128 7.71 -7.17 -9.83
N GLN A 129 7.70 -8.29 -9.09
CA GLN A 129 8.81 -8.64 -8.17
C GLN A 129 10.18 -8.71 -8.84
N LYS A 130 10.27 -8.90 -10.17
CA LYS A 130 11.55 -8.92 -10.90
C LYS A 130 12.07 -7.50 -11.18
N GLY A 131 11.25 -6.48 -11.02
CA GLY A 131 11.56 -5.07 -11.31
C GLY A 131 11.26 -4.66 -12.74
N LYS A 132 10.51 -5.48 -13.48
CA LYS A 132 9.97 -5.09 -14.79
C LYS A 132 8.74 -4.23 -14.58
N GLU A 133 8.69 -3.06 -15.22
CA GLU A 133 7.49 -2.22 -15.23
C GLU A 133 6.33 -2.98 -15.89
N LEU A 134 5.20 -3.04 -15.19
CA LEU A 134 3.94 -3.54 -15.73
C LEU A 134 3.21 -2.41 -16.44
N PHE A 135 3.06 -1.27 -15.77
CA PHE A 135 2.53 -0.04 -16.34
C PHE A 135 2.95 1.16 -15.50
N SER A 136 2.82 2.35 -16.08
CA SER A 136 2.87 3.61 -15.35
C SER A 136 1.85 4.60 -15.92
N GLN A 137 1.36 5.48 -15.05
CA GLN A 137 0.40 6.52 -15.38
C GLN A 137 0.84 7.84 -14.78
N LYS A 138 0.93 8.86 -15.64
CA LYS A 138 1.22 10.23 -15.25
C LYS A 138 -0.08 11.03 -15.23
N PHE A 139 -0.35 11.68 -14.11
CA PHE A 139 -1.49 12.56 -13.91
C PHE A 139 -1.08 14.01 -14.16
N LYS A 140 -2.08 14.87 -14.36
CA LYS A 140 -1.84 16.30 -14.56
C LYS A 140 -1.33 16.94 -13.27
N GLU A 141 -2.08 16.78 -12.18
CA GLU A 141 -1.75 17.34 -10.87
C GLU A 141 -1.10 16.31 -9.94
N THR A 142 -0.61 16.77 -8.79
CA THR A 142 -0.05 15.90 -7.75
C THR A 142 -1.16 15.12 -7.07
N MET A 143 -0.95 13.81 -6.87
CA MET A 143 -1.90 12.97 -6.14
C MET A 143 -1.70 13.12 -4.63
N LEU A 144 -2.75 12.88 -3.85
CA LEU A 144 -2.62 12.63 -2.42
C LEU A 144 -1.67 11.44 -2.19
N PRO A 145 -0.86 11.45 -1.12
CA PRO A 145 0.10 10.39 -0.81
C PRO A 145 -0.59 9.14 -0.26
N THR A 146 -1.48 8.55 -1.04
CA THR A 146 -2.22 7.33 -0.72
C THR A 146 -2.58 6.58 -2.00
N VAL A 147 -2.51 5.26 -1.93
CA VAL A 147 -3.04 4.35 -2.95
C VAL A 147 -4.05 3.43 -2.30
N ILE A 148 -5.18 3.20 -2.96
CA ILE A 148 -6.24 2.32 -2.47
C ILE A 148 -6.26 1.07 -3.34
N TYR A 149 -5.96 -0.09 -2.77
CA TYR A 149 -6.05 -1.35 -3.49
C TYR A 149 -7.44 -1.97 -3.34
N PHE A 150 -8.10 -2.24 -4.46
CA PHE A 150 -9.40 -2.92 -4.50
C PHE A 150 -9.25 -4.34 -5.04
N HIS A 151 -9.66 -5.31 -4.23
CA HIS A 151 -9.73 -6.73 -4.57
C HIS A 151 -11.19 -7.12 -4.81
N PHE A 152 -11.66 -7.11 -6.06
CA PHE A 152 -13.03 -7.53 -6.39
C PHE A 152 -13.14 -9.04 -6.64
N SER A 153 -12.18 -9.61 -7.38
CA SER A 153 -12.08 -11.06 -7.64
C SER A 153 -10.67 -11.41 -8.09
N ALA A 154 -10.28 -12.69 -8.14
CA ALA A 154 -8.93 -13.14 -8.51
C ALA A 154 -8.28 -12.43 -9.72
N ARG A 155 -9.07 -12.03 -10.72
CA ARG A 155 -8.61 -11.30 -11.91
C ARG A 155 -9.13 -9.87 -12.02
N ASP A 156 -9.89 -9.42 -11.04
CA ASP A 156 -10.42 -8.06 -10.98
C ASP A 156 -9.80 -7.32 -9.78
N ARG A 157 -8.79 -6.53 -10.14
CA ARG A 157 -7.92 -5.74 -9.26
C ARG A 157 -7.91 -4.31 -9.76
N LYS A 158 -8.01 -3.36 -8.84
CA LYS A 158 -7.97 -1.94 -9.20
C LYS A 158 -7.18 -1.13 -8.19
N LEU A 159 -6.61 -0.03 -8.65
CA LEU A 159 -5.92 0.97 -7.84
C LEU A 159 -6.69 2.30 -7.86
N GLY A 160 -7.00 2.82 -6.68
CA GLY A 160 -7.58 4.15 -6.50
C GLY A 160 -6.50 5.17 -6.16
N VAL A 161 -6.54 6.32 -6.85
CA VAL A 161 -5.72 7.50 -6.51
C VAL A 161 -6.57 8.77 -6.56
N VAL A 162 -6.14 9.81 -5.87
CA VAL A 162 -6.93 11.01 -5.62
C VAL A 162 -6.11 12.25 -5.93
N SER A 163 -6.68 13.16 -6.72
CA SER A 163 -6.21 14.53 -6.92
C SER A 163 -7.14 15.48 -6.19
N ALA A 164 -6.75 15.93 -4.99
CA ALA A 164 -7.55 16.92 -4.26
C ALA A 164 -7.58 18.28 -5.01
N GLU A 165 -6.47 18.64 -5.67
CA GLU A 165 -6.32 19.89 -6.42
C GLU A 165 -7.32 19.98 -7.58
N SER A 166 -7.42 18.94 -8.39
CA SER A 166 -8.39 18.89 -9.49
C SER A 166 -9.77 18.37 -9.08
N SER A 167 -9.98 18.08 -7.78
CA SER A 167 -11.20 17.46 -7.26
C SER A 167 -11.61 16.19 -8.00
N GLN A 168 -10.62 15.36 -8.34
CA GLN A 168 -10.80 14.14 -9.13
C GLN A 168 -10.30 12.91 -8.39
N ILE A 169 -11.07 11.84 -8.47
CA ILE A 169 -10.65 10.49 -8.11
C ILE A 169 -10.49 9.67 -9.38
N TYR A 170 -9.52 8.75 -9.36
CA TYR A 170 -9.20 7.86 -10.47
C TYR A 170 -9.26 6.42 -10.00
N LEU A 171 -9.69 5.53 -10.89
CA LEU A 171 -9.69 4.09 -10.67
C LEU A 171 -8.99 3.43 -11.86
N ILE A 172 -7.88 2.77 -11.59
CA ILE A 172 -6.99 2.18 -12.60
C ILE A 172 -7.14 0.67 -12.55
N ASN A 173 -7.32 0.03 -13.70
CA ASN A 173 -7.40 -1.42 -13.83
C ASN A 173 -6.03 -2.07 -13.59
N GLY A 174 -6.04 -3.38 -13.32
CA GLY A 174 -4.81 -4.17 -13.15
C GLY A 174 -3.87 -4.20 -14.36
N ASP A 175 -4.35 -3.81 -15.55
CA ASP A 175 -3.55 -3.65 -16.78
C ASP A 175 -3.02 -2.23 -16.99
N GLY A 176 -3.32 -1.30 -16.07
CA GLY A 176 -2.92 0.11 -16.14
C GLY A 176 -3.87 1.01 -16.90
N SER A 177 -4.94 0.47 -17.51
CA SER A 177 -5.94 1.28 -18.19
C SER A 177 -6.84 2.02 -17.17
N LEU A 178 -7.29 3.23 -17.53
CA LEU A 178 -8.26 3.96 -16.73
C LEU A 178 -9.64 3.27 -16.80
N TYR A 179 -10.28 3.05 -15.65
CA TYR A 179 -11.62 2.47 -15.62
C TYR A 179 -12.62 3.36 -16.37
N LYS A 180 -13.48 2.74 -17.17
CA LYS A 180 -14.46 3.48 -17.98
C LYS A 180 -15.36 4.33 -17.08
N GLY A 181 -15.46 5.63 -17.39
CA GLY A 181 -16.24 6.59 -16.62
C GLY A 181 -15.44 7.35 -15.56
N PHE A 182 -14.15 7.04 -15.38
CA PHE A 182 -13.25 7.86 -14.58
C PHE A 182 -12.52 8.91 -15.43
N PRO A 183 -12.04 10.02 -14.82
CA PRO A 183 -12.15 10.36 -13.40
C PRO A 183 -13.57 10.75 -12.97
N LEU A 184 -13.86 10.61 -11.67
CA LEU A 184 -15.08 11.11 -11.02
C LEU A 184 -14.75 12.27 -10.09
N ASN A 185 -15.75 13.05 -9.67
CA ASN A 185 -15.52 14.12 -8.70
C ASN A 185 -15.29 13.52 -7.30
N GLY A 186 -14.32 14.09 -6.58
CA GLY A 186 -14.01 13.72 -5.20
C GLY A 186 -12.64 14.22 -4.77
N VAL A 187 -12.46 14.51 -3.48
CA VAL A 187 -11.20 15.05 -2.91
C VAL A 187 -10.59 14.18 -1.82
N THR A 188 -11.24 13.05 -1.48
CA THR A 188 -10.78 12.13 -0.42
C THR A 188 -10.48 10.75 -1.00
N PRO A 189 -9.73 9.90 -0.25
CA PRO A 189 -9.80 8.47 -0.45
C PRO A 189 -11.26 7.99 -0.48
N PHE A 190 -11.52 6.97 -1.27
CA PHE A 190 -12.86 6.50 -1.56
C PHE A 190 -12.99 4.99 -1.32
N SER A 191 -14.22 4.53 -1.17
CA SER A 191 -14.54 3.11 -0.98
C SER A 191 -15.52 2.65 -2.05
N ILE A 192 -15.34 1.43 -2.54
CA ILE A 192 -16.26 0.79 -3.48
C ILE A 192 -16.83 -0.44 -2.80
N GLY A 193 -18.15 -0.54 -2.74
CA GLY A 193 -18.82 -1.64 -2.08
C GLY A 193 -20.27 -1.77 -2.50
N ARG A 194 -21.00 -2.67 -1.83
CA ARG A 194 -22.43 -2.88 -2.06
C ARG A 194 -23.19 -2.51 -0.80
N PHE A 195 -24.24 -1.72 -0.96
CA PHE A 195 -25.19 -1.50 0.12
C PHE A 195 -26.11 -2.70 0.30
N ALA A 196 -26.56 -2.91 1.54
CA ALA A 196 -27.55 -3.93 1.86
C ALA A 196 -28.81 -3.75 0.98
N GLY A 197 -29.30 -4.82 0.38
CA GLY A 197 -30.48 -4.82 -0.49
C GLY A 197 -30.22 -4.52 -1.98
N SER A 198 -29.04 -4.00 -2.36
CA SER A 198 -28.66 -3.85 -3.78
C SER A 198 -28.12 -5.17 -4.34
N LYS A 199 -28.83 -5.78 -5.31
CA LYS A 199 -28.44 -7.08 -5.88
C LYS A 199 -27.31 -7.03 -6.91
N SER A 200 -27.10 -5.90 -7.60
CA SER A 200 -26.13 -5.82 -8.72
C SER A 200 -25.28 -4.55 -8.79
N THR A 201 -25.63 -3.48 -8.07
CA THR A 201 -24.94 -2.19 -8.23
C THR A 201 -23.87 -1.99 -7.16
N PHE A 202 -22.63 -1.78 -7.60
CA PHE A 202 -21.58 -1.25 -6.73
C PHE A 202 -21.75 0.26 -6.57
N ASN A 203 -21.45 0.74 -5.37
CA ASN A 203 -21.49 2.15 -5.02
C ASN A 203 -20.08 2.60 -4.67
N LEU A 204 -19.65 3.71 -5.24
CA LEU A 204 -18.43 4.40 -4.87
C LEU A 204 -18.78 5.59 -3.98
N ILE A 205 -18.16 5.64 -2.79
CA ILE A 205 -18.36 6.69 -1.80
C ILE A 205 -17.07 7.51 -1.64
N ALA A 206 -17.18 8.83 -1.81
CA ALA A 206 -16.08 9.79 -1.68
C ALA A 206 -16.57 11.12 -1.08
N GLY A 207 -15.67 11.91 -0.47
CA GLY A 207 -15.97 13.27 -0.03
C GLY A 207 -15.81 14.30 -1.15
N SER A 208 -16.66 15.34 -1.17
CA SER A 208 -16.53 16.49 -2.07
C SER A 208 -15.73 17.64 -1.43
N SER A 209 -15.23 18.56 -2.27
CA SER A 209 -14.60 19.81 -1.82
C SER A 209 -15.55 20.74 -1.05
N THR A 210 -16.86 20.51 -1.17
CA THR A 210 -17.94 21.28 -0.54
C THR A 210 -18.49 20.64 0.73
N GLY A 211 -17.85 19.56 1.23
CA GLY A 211 -18.22 18.91 2.48
C GLY A 211 -19.39 17.93 2.40
N TYR A 212 -19.79 17.53 1.19
CA TYR A 212 -20.80 16.48 0.98
C TYR A 212 -20.16 15.10 0.80
N VAL A 213 -20.94 14.06 1.07
CA VAL A 213 -20.62 12.69 0.67
C VAL A 213 -21.24 12.42 -0.71
N LEU A 214 -20.40 12.07 -1.66
CA LEU A 214 -20.77 11.69 -3.02
C LEU A 214 -21.01 10.19 -3.09
N ASN A 215 -22.08 9.77 -3.77
CA ASN A 215 -22.37 8.38 -4.06
C ASN A 215 -22.55 8.17 -5.57
N TYR A 216 -21.69 7.36 -6.17
CA TYR A 216 -21.75 7.00 -7.58
C TYR A 216 -22.15 5.55 -7.74
N ALA A 217 -23.16 5.28 -8.57
CA ALA A 217 -23.40 3.94 -9.08
C ALA A 217 -22.30 3.59 -10.10
N VAL A 218 -21.54 2.53 -9.84
CA VAL A 218 -20.51 2.00 -10.74
C VAL A 218 -20.89 0.58 -11.14
N GLN A 219 -20.78 0.28 -12.43
CA GLN A 219 -21.05 -1.02 -13.06
C GLN A 219 -19.79 -1.52 -13.74
#